data_AF-A0A328VAL2-F1
#
_entry.id   AF-A0A328VAL2-F1
#
_cell.length_a   1.000
_cell.length_b   1.000
_cell.length_c   1.000
_cell.angle_alpha   90.00
_cell.angle_beta   90.00
_cell.angle_gamma   90.00
#
_symmetry.space_group_name_H-M   'P 1'
#
loop_
_entity.id
_entity.type
_entity.pdbx_description
1 polymer ?
#
loop_
_entity_poly.entity_id
_entity_poly.type
_entity_poly.pdbx_seq_one_letter_code
_entity_poly.pdbx_strand_id
1 'polypeptide(L)'
;MTSGNVFPYGQCTWWANQRYFQLHGIYVPWRTQADAWQWVARAYEFHWHVSRDPVPGAIIVLQPGVEGAYALGHVAVVEKVLGQGRVLASTMNWGAAPWKVQYVVYSVGPGVAFIYSD
;
A
#
# COMPACT_ATOMS: atom_id res chain seq x y z
N MET A 1 4.92 -22.43 -3.66
CA MET A 1 6.07 -21.61 -4.12
C MET A 1 5.67 -20.15 -4.01
N THR A 2 6.20 -19.39 -3.06
CA THR A 2 6.02 -17.93 -3.03
C THR A 2 6.89 -17.33 -4.12
N SER A 3 6.37 -17.32 -5.34
CA SER A 3 6.90 -16.53 -6.46
C SER A 3 7.26 -15.13 -5.95
N GLY A 4 8.51 -14.71 -6.12
CA GLY A 4 9.09 -13.50 -5.52
C GLY A 4 8.40 -12.20 -5.92
N ASN A 5 8.94 -11.08 -5.43
CA ASN A 5 8.40 -9.76 -5.72
C ASN A 5 8.55 -9.41 -7.22
N VAL A 6 7.43 -9.19 -7.90
CA VAL A 6 7.39 -8.94 -9.36
C VAL A 6 7.17 -7.49 -9.75
N PHE A 7 6.99 -6.61 -8.77
CA PHE A 7 6.87 -5.19 -9.04
C PHE A 7 8.26 -4.60 -9.38
N PRO A 8 8.34 -3.51 -10.15
CA PRO A 8 9.62 -2.90 -10.49
C PRO A 8 10.30 -2.28 -9.25
N TYR A 9 11.56 -2.62 -9.00
CA TYR A 9 12.33 -2.07 -7.88
C TYR A 9 12.26 -0.54 -7.85
N GLY A 10 12.14 0.01 -6.64
CA GLY A 10 12.07 1.45 -6.42
C GLY A 10 10.66 2.04 -6.47
N GLN A 11 9.66 1.32 -7.00
CA GLN A 11 8.26 1.78 -7.01
C GLN A 11 7.57 1.58 -5.65
N CYS A 12 6.49 2.34 -5.42
CA CYS A 12 5.67 2.22 -4.21
C CYS A 12 5.08 0.79 -4.07
N THR A 13 4.61 0.22 -5.18
CA THR A 13 4.09 -1.17 -5.25
C THR A 13 5.16 -2.21 -4.92
N TRP A 14 6.41 -2.01 -5.35
CA TRP A 14 7.50 -2.90 -5.01
C TRP A 14 7.81 -2.89 -3.53
N TRP A 15 7.96 -1.71 -2.92
CA TRP A 15 8.20 -1.63 -1.48
C TRP A 15 7.01 -2.17 -0.69
N ALA A 16 5.78 -1.81 -1.06
CA ALA A 16 4.59 -2.30 -0.39
C ALA A 16 4.53 -3.84 -0.40
N ASN A 17 4.76 -4.46 -1.56
CA ASN A 17 4.79 -5.92 -1.67
C ASN A 17 5.93 -6.54 -0.87
N GLN A 18 7.13 -5.94 -0.91
CA GLN A 18 8.30 -6.45 -0.17
C GLN A 18 8.11 -6.37 1.34
N ARG A 19 7.62 -5.23 1.82
CA ARG A 19 7.40 -4.98 3.24
C ARG A 19 6.23 -5.80 3.77
N TYR A 20 5.17 -5.98 2.98
CA TYR A 20 4.08 -6.88 3.32
C TYR A 20 4.57 -8.32 3.50
N PHE A 21 5.43 -8.82 2.61
CA PHE A 21 6.07 -10.13 2.79
C PHE A 21 6.95 -10.21 4.04
N GLN A 22 7.70 -9.17 4.39
CA GLN A 22 8.48 -9.15 5.62
C GLN A 22 7.62 -9.24 6.89
N LEU A 23 6.41 -8.67 6.86
CA LEU A 23 5.49 -8.67 8.00
C LEU A 23 4.66 -9.95 8.08
N HIS A 24 4.22 -10.48 6.94
CA HIS A 24 3.18 -11.51 6.87
C HIS A 24 3.63 -12.82 6.22
N GLY A 25 4.85 -12.87 5.68
CA GLY A 25 5.39 -14.05 5.00
C GLY A 25 4.79 -14.34 3.62
N ILE A 26 3.94 -13.44 3.09
CA ILE A 26 3.30 -13.58 1.78
C ILE A 26 3.44 -12.31 0.94
N TYR A 27 3.53 -12.49 -0.38
CA TYR A 27 3.42 -11.39 -1.33
C TYR A 27 1.94 -11.20 -1.71
N VAL A 28 1.58 -10.01 -2.21
CA VAL A 28 0.28 -9.80 -2.84
C VAL A 28 0.11 -10.78 -4.02
N PRO A 29 -1.08 -11.37 -4.23
CA PRO A 29 -1.27 -12.44 -5.21
C PRO A 29 -1.50 -11.96 -6.65
N TRP A 30 -1.83 -10.68 -6.85
CA TRP A 30 -2.13 -10.12 -8.18
C TRP A 30 -0.88 -9.71 -8.96
N ARG A 31 -0.94 -9.85 -10.30
CA ARG A 31 0.19 -9.63 -11.22
C ARG A 31 -0.14 -8.77 -12.44
N THR A 32 -1.40 -8.75 -12.85
CA THR A 32 -1.91 -7.90 -13.93
C THR A 32 -2.82 -6.84 -13.33
N GLN A 33 -3.09 -5.73 -14.02
CA GLN A 33 -3.89 -4.61 -13.50
C GLN A 33 -3.50 -4.30 -12.04
N ALA A 34 -2.22 -4.01 -11.87
CA ALA A 34 -1.56 -3.94 -10.58
C ALA A 34 -0.94 -2.55 -10.33
N ASP A 35 -1.44 -1.53 -11.01
CA ASP A 35 -1.20 -0.14 -10.61
C ASP A 35 -1.75 0.07 -9.19
N ALA A 36 -1.15 0.99 -8.44
CA ALA A 36 -1.42 1.13 -7.01
C ALA A 36 -2.92 1.33 -6.71
N TRP A 37 -3.63 2.16 -7.48
CA TRP A 37 -5.07 2.40 -7.28
C TRP A 37 -5.95 1.14 -7.47
N GLN A 38 -5.48 0.17 -8.27
CA GLN A 38 -6.22 -1.06 -8.61
C GLN A 38 -6.19 -2.08 -7.49
N TRP A 39 -5.30 -1.93 -6.51
CA TRP A 39 -5.09 -2.92 -5.44
C TRP A 39 -6.32 -3.11 -4.56
N VAL A 40 -7.22 -2.13 -4.47
CA VAL A 40 -8.53 -2.30 -3.78
C VAL A 40 -9.41 -3.31 -4.51
N ALA A 41 -9.55 -3.19 -5.82
CA ALA A 41 -10.34 -4.13 -6.62
C ALA A 41 -9.72 -5.53 -6.58
N ARG A 42 -8.38 -5.60 -6.69
CA ARG A 42 -7.64 -6.87 -6.57
C ARG A 42 -7.78 -7.50 -5.20
N ALA A 43 -7.79 -6.73 -4.12
CA ALA A 43 -8.00 -7.27 -2.78
C ALA A 43 -9.34 -8.01 -2.69
N TYR A 44 -10.44 -7.41 -3.20
CA TYR A 44 -11.72 -8.11 -3.25
C TYR A 44 -11.70 -9.38 -4.10
N GLU A 45 -11.12 -9.33 -5.30
CA GLU A 45 -11.03 -10.48 -6.21
C GLU A 45 -10.25 -11.65 -5.61
N PHE A 46 -9.23 -11.36 -4.80
CA PHE A 46 -8.38 -12.35 -4.14
C PHE A 46 -8.78 -12.63 -2.69
N HIS A 47 -10.00 -12.21 -2.29
CA HIS A 47 -10.57 -12.46 -0.97
C HIS A 47 -9.76 -11.89 0.20
N TRP A 48 -9.00 -10.82 -0.03
CA TRP A 48 -8.40 -10.01 1.03
C TRP A 48 -9.44 -9.05 1.62
N HIS A 49 -9.22 -8.63 2.85
CA HIS A 49 -10.04 -7.61 3.51
C HIS A 49 -9.75 -6.23 2.93
N VAL A 50 -10.81 -5.43 2.82
CA VAL A 50 -10.74 -4.00 2.48
C VAL A 50 -11.44 -3.23 3.59
N SER A 51 -10.68 -2.42 4.32
CA SER A 51 -11.15 -1.59 5.42
C SER A 51 -11.06 -0.11 5.08
N ARG A 52 -11.96 0.68 5.67
CA ARG A 52 -11.85 2.15 5.72
C ARG A 52 -11.13 2.65 6.96
N ASP A 53 -11.05 1.81 7.99
CA ASP A 53 -10.33 2.09 9.22
C ASP A 53 -8.87 1.61 9.10
N PRO A 54 -7.92 2.37 9.68
CA PRO A 54 -6.51 2.06 9.56
C PRO A 54 -6.14 0.82 10.37
N VAL A 55 -5.40 -0.10 9.73
CA VAL A 55 -4.95 -1.36 10.33
C VAL A 55 -3.42 -1.42 10.31
N PRO A 56 -2.72 -1.60 11.46
CA PRO A 56 -1.28 -1.83 11.48
C PRO A 56 -0.88 -3.02 10.60
N GLY A 57 0.16 -2.87 9.79
CA GLY A 57 0.64 -3.90 8.87
C GLY A 57 -0.18 -4.06 7.58
N ALA A 58 -1.31 -3.37 7.43
CA ALA A 58 -2.05 -3.34 6.17
C ALA A 58 -1.36 -2.44 5.14
N ILE A 59 -1.73 -2.62 3.88
CA ILE A 59 -1.32 -1.71 2.80
C ILE A 59 -2.37 -0.62 2.69
N ILE A 60 -1.96 0.65 2.88
CA ILE A 60 -2.81 1.80 2.55
C ILE A 60 -2.77 2.02 1.04
N VAL A 61 -3.92 2.22 0.44
CA VAL A 61 -4.11 2.52 -0.98
C VAL A 61 -4.73 3.90 -1.12
N LEU A 62 -4.08 4.77 -1.91
CA LEU A 62 -4.59 6.08 -2.30
C LEU A 62 -5.08 6.02 -3.74
N GLN A 63 -6.34 6.44 -3.94
CA GLN A 63 -6.89 6.64 -5.28
C GLN A 63 -6.24 7.87 -5.98
N PRO A 64 -6.34 7.98 -7.32
CA PRO A 64 -5.82 9.13 -8.05
C PRO A 64 -6.38 10.45 -7.51
N GLY A 65 -5.51 11.45 -7.35
CA GLY A 65 -5.83 12.78 -6.81
C GLY A 65 -5.85 12.88 -5.27
N VAL A 66 -5.74 11.76 -4.55
CA VAL A 66 -5.81 11.74 -3.08
C VAL A 66 -4.43 11.98 -2.48
N GLU A 67 -4.32 12.93 -1.55
CA GLU A 67 -3.06 13.31 -0.87
C GLU A 67 -1.87 13.54 -1.82
N GLY A 68 -2.13 14.00 -3.05
CA GLY A 68 -1.11 14.24 -4.07
C GLY A 68 -0.80 13.04 -4.96
N ALA A 69 -1.59 11.96 -4.89
CA ALA A 69 -1.40 10.77 -5.73
C ALA A 69 -1.69 11.11 -7.20
N TYR A 70 -0.77 10.73 -8.09
CA TYR A 70 -0.95 10.89 -9.53
C TYR A 70 -1.89 9.82 -10.11
N ALA A 71 -1.99 9.74 -11.44
CA ALA A 71 -2.93 8.87 -12.15
C ALA A 71 -2.81 7.37 -11.81
N LEU A 72 -1.63 6.91 -11.39
CA LEU A 72 -1.39 5.50 -11.01
C LEU A 72 -1.81 5.17 -9.56
N GLY A 73 -2.29 6.17 -8.81
CA GLY A 73 -2.54 6.04 -7.38
C GLY A 73 -1.24 5.91 -6.58
N HIS A 74 -1.37 5.51 -5.32
CA HIS A 74 -0.22 5.27 -4.45
C HIS A 74 -0.50 4.17 -3.43
N VAL A 75 0.54 3.44 -3.02
CA VAL A 75 0.46 2.45 -1.93
C VAL A 75 1.63 2.56 -0.96
N ALA A 76 1.36 2.29 0.31
CA ALA A 76 2.36 2.24 1.37
C ALA A 76 1.97 1.17 2.40
N VAL A 77 2.89 0.75 3.29
CA VAL A 77 2.55 -0.18 4.38
C VAL A 77 2.40 0.57 5.69
N VAL A 78 1.28 0.39 6.38
CA VAL A 78 1.00 1.02 7.66
C VAL A 78 1.94 0.45 8.72
N GLU A 79 2.88 1.26 9.20
CA GLU A 79 3.81 0.88 10.26
C GLU A 79 3.23 1.20 11.64
N LYS A 80 2.44 2.28 11.76
CA LYS A 80 1.82 2.70 13.01
C LYS A 80 0.56 3.52 12.78
N VAL A 81 -0.49 3.23 13.54
CA VAL A 81 -1.67 4.12 13.65
C VAL A 81 -1.39 5.19 14.70
N LEU A 82 -1.50 6.46 14.32
CA LEU A 82 -1.15 7.61 15.15
C LEU A 82 -2.35 8.20 15.91
N GLY A 83 -3.57 7.75 15.58
CA GLY A 83 -4.82 8.31 16.07
C GLY A 83 -5.36 9.42 15.17
N GLN A 84 -6.60 9.87 15.43
CA GLN A 84 -7.28 10.95 14.69
C GLN A 84 -7.27 10.74 13.16
N GLY A 85 -7.41 9.50 12.70
CA GLY A 85 -7.39 9.18 11.28
C GLY A 85 -6.02 9.39 10.62
N ARG A 86 -4.91 9.35 11.36
CA ARG A 86 -3.56 9.46 10.78
C ARG A 86 -2.78 8.17 10.95
N VAL A 87 -2.00 7.83 9.92
CA VAL A 87 -1.12 6.65 9.93
C VAL A 87 0.29 7.05 9.50
N LEU A 88 1.30 6.47 10.16
CA LEU A 88 2.67 6.45 9.66
C LEU A 88 2.82 5.22 8.78
N ALA A 89 3.19 5.39 7.53
CA ALA A 89 3.39 4.30 6.59
C ALA A 89 4.74 4.38 5.88
N SER A 90 5.32 3.23 5.57
CA SER A 90 6.58 3.12 4.82
C SER A 90 6.31 2.95 3.32
N THR A 91 7.09 3.64 2.49
CA THR A 91 6.90 3.71 1.04
C THR A 91 8.22 3.96 0.30
N MET A 92 8.25 3.71 -1.01
CA MET A 92 9.25 4.24 -1.94
C MET A 92 8.59 5.08 -3.02
N ASN A 93 9.39 5.77 -3.83
CA ASN A 93 8.95 6.67 -4.90
C ASN A 93 7.93 7.73 -4.47
N TRP A 94 8.04 8.21 -3.23
CA TRP A 94 7.12 9.16 -2.65
C TRP A 94 7.83 10.02 -1.60
N GLY A 95 7.30 11.22 -1.36
CA GLY A 95 7.84 12.15 -0.38
C GLY A 95 9.16 12.80 -0.80
N ALA A 96 9.92 13.30 0.17
CA ALA A 96 11.08 14.16 -0.07
C ALA A 96 12.31 13.44 -0.66
N ALA A 97 12.41 12.12 -0.52
CA ALA A 97 13.51 11.32 -1.06
C ALA A 97 12.99 10.04 -1.76
N PRO A 98 12.45 10.14 -2.98
CA PRO A 98 11.74 9.05 -3.66
C PRO A 98 12.63 7.83 -4.01
N TRP A 99 13.95 7.98 -4.04
CA TRP A 99 14.90 6.90 -4.39
C TRP A 99 15.21 5.93 -3.23
N LYS A 100 14.66 6.14 -2.03
CA LYS A 100 14.85 5.26 -0.87
C LYS A 100 13.53 5.05 -0.13
N VAL A 101 13.52 4.11 0.82
CA VAL A 101 12.39 3.94 1.73
C VAL A 101 12.19 5.23 2.56
N GLN A 102 10.95 5.67 2.63
CA GLN A 102 10.48 6.85 3.35
C GLN A 102 9.37 6.45 4.31
N TYR A 103 9.26 7.18 5.42
CA TYR A 103 8.14 7.08 6.35
C TYR A 103 7.33 8.36 6.25
N VAL A 104 6.09 8.23 5.81
CA VAL A 104 5.22 9.36 5.51
C VAL A 104 3.93 9.22 6.29
N VAL A 105 3.41 10.35 6.76
CA VAL A 105 2.12 10.37 7.45
C VAL A 105 1.03 10.61 6.43
N TYR A 106 0.04 9.72 6.41
CA TYR A 106 -1.15 9.79 5.58
C TYR A 106 -2.39 10.00 6.43
N SER A 107 -3.45 10.51 5.82
CA SER A 107 -4.72 10.83 6.46
C SER A 107 -5.84 9.94 5.89
N VAL A 108 -6.59 9.29 6.77
CA VAL A 108 -7.80 8.56 6.41
C VAL A 108 -8.83 9.54 5.87
N GLY A 109 -9.53 9.15 4.80
CA GLY A 109 -10.56 9.98 4.18
C GLY A 109 -11.10 9.39 2.88
N PRO A 110 -11.93 10.16 2.15
CA PRO A 110 -12.43 9.74 0.84
C PRO A 110 -11.28 9.35 -0.10
N GLY A 111 -11.40 8.18 -0.74
CA GLY A 111 -10.39 7.66 -1.67
C GLY A 111 -9.17 7.01 -1.00
N VAL A 112 -9.22 6.78 0.32
CA VAL A 112 -8.25 5.98 1.07
C VAL A 112 -8.88 4.65 1.48
N ALA A 113 -8.15 3.56 1.32
CA ALA A 113 -8.54 2.23 1.80
C ALA A 113 -7.32 1.48 2.37
N PHE A 114 -7.59 0.48 3.20
CA PHE A 114 -6.58 -0.40 3.79
C PHE A 114 -6.86 -1.83 3.37
N ILE A 115 -5.87 -2.52 2.82
CA ILE A 115 -6.02 -3.91 2.36
C ILE A 115 -5.05 -4.85 3.09
N TYR A 116 -5.53 -6.06 3.42
CA TYR A 116 -4.76 -7.08 4.13
C TYR A 116 -5.39 -8.47 3.98
N SER A 117 -4.58 -9.52 4.08
CA SER A 117 -5.00 -10.91 3.84
C SER A 117 -5.79 -11.53 5.00
N ASP A 118 -5.31 -11.45 6.24
CA ASP A 118 -5.99 -11.80 7.51
C ASP A 118 -5.16 -11.34 8.71
#